data_AF-A0A450UBI9-F1
#
_entry.id   AF-A0A450UBI9-F1
#
_cell.length_a   1.000
_cell.length_b   1.000
_cell.length_c   1.000
_cell.angle_alpha   90.00
_cell.angle_beta   90.00
_cell.angle_gamma   90.00
#
_symmetry.space_group_name_H-M   'P 1'
#
loop_
_entity.id
_entity.type
_entity.pdbx_description
1 polymer ?
#
loop_
_entity_poly.entity_id
_entity_poly.type
_entity_poly.pdbx_seq_one_letter_code
_entity_poly.pdbx_strand_id
1 'polypeptide(L)'
;MKHLYFFLICFSLISCSLIPPAERLLEPQEEKLGTDGSTTMLFHSALYYPSEITLTFPGFILGIEKSPIRKITRDGDIKIKAIPESGLSKEELRDEVVDAKILFVSHIIETFGEYHGLKNCARYNAYYRKNQKKPAPPVSFCEIPEPEYEEVPPDEAYISSWKAMKILKEIIEGKIEKHTHVVVVTMGWNTVQEEAIRNFNSIMKNLRQAVLNDDRLKHLKGDKLKQAKEADKLFNPLFIGVTWPSQWAAKWVEPIVRAASFPWKAHDADEVGLTWLGVLLHETLANVSKPIVAIGHSFGARATSVAACIGPAITNTVSETESKLNDKGIDYLINLQGAYRTSRLIGKHREGKPKYANNCNKVKRIILTSSEMDSAMDTLFWRRDKYAGDDESYEKHCGNGSDVIRCAKAEWNGNFETTNNANSHITYINSNDLINKNSYLSGGNAHSDIYRAEHGNLLWNILSSGNH
;
A
#
# COMPACT_ATOMS: atom_id res chain seq x y z
N MET A 1 10.25 37.09 53.84
CA MET A 1 10.84 37.26 52.49
C MET A 1 11.04 35.95 51.70
N LYS A 2 11.22 34.76 52.31
CA LYS A 2 11.41 33.49 51.57
C LYS A 2 10.14 32.89 50.93
N HIS A 3 8.93 33.28 51.37
CA HIS A 3 7.67 32.77 50.80
C HIS A 3 7.11 33.57 49.62
N LEU A 4 7.63 34.78 49.37
CA LEU A 4 7.17 35.62 48.25
C LEU A 4 7.76 35.18 46.90
N TYR A 5 8.97 34.60 46.91
CA TYR A 5 9.61 34.07 45.70
C TYR A 5 8.97 32.77 45.18
N PHE A 6 8.37 31.95 46.06
CA PHE A 6 7.72 30.70 45.64
C PHE A 6 6.38 30.95 44.92
N PHE A 7 5.66 32.01 45.30
CA PHE A 7 4.39 32.39 44.65
C PHE A 7 4.58 33.01 43.26
N LEU A 8 5.69 33.73 43.04
CA LEU A 8 6.02 34.34 41.74
C LEU A 8 6.49 33.32 40.69
N ILE A 9 7.05 32.18 41.11
CA ILE A 9 7.44 31.08 40.21
C ILE A 9 6.23 30.26 39.76
N CYS A 10 5.22 30.07 40.61
CA CYS A 10 3.97 29.39 40.21
C CYS A 10 3.12 30.21 39.23
N PHE A 11 3.12 31.55 39.32
CA PHE A 11 2.37 32.39 38.38
C PHE A 11 3.01 32.53 36.99
N SER A 12 4.33 32.32 36.88
CA SER A 12 5.05 32.34 35.59
C SER A 12 4.94 31.02 34.82
N LEU A 13 4.51 29.92 35.45
CA LEU A 13 4.25 28.63 34.80
C LEU A 13 2.82 28.47 34.28
N ILE A 14 1.87 29.31 34.73
CA ILE A 14 0.46 29.28 34.28
C ILE A 14 0.25 30.15 33.03
N SER A 15 1.20 31.03 32.70
CA SER A 15 1.07 31.97 31.58
C SER A 15 1.26 31.32 30.19
N CYS A 16 1.89 30.14 30.12
CA CYS A 16 2.09 29.43 28.85
C CYS A 16 0.91 28.55 28.42
N SER A 17 -0.06 28.28 29.30
CA SER A 17 -1.24 27.45 29.00
C SER A 17 -2.46 28.23 28.49
N LEU A 18 -2.36 29.57 28.36
CA LEU A 18 -3.45 30.43 27.90
C LEU A 18 -3.40 30.76 26.40
N ILE A 19 -2.34 30.37 25.70
CA ILE A 19 -2.26 30.51 24.25
C ILE A 19 -2.87 29.23 23.67
N PRO A 20 -4.01 29.31 22.95
CA PRO A 20 -4.54 28.14 22.26
C PRO A 20 -3.47 27.57 21.32
N PRO A 21 -3.35 26.23 21.20
CA PRO A 21 -2.39 25.64 20.29
C PRO A 21 -2.59 26.22 18.89
N ALA A 22 -1.48 26.49 18.20
CA ALA A 22 -1.54 26.97 16.84
C ALA A 22 -2.31 25.94 15.98
N GLU A 23 -3.36 26.42 15.31
CA GLU A 23 -4.18 25.63 14.39
C GLU A 23 -3.30 25.08 13.26
N ARG A 24 -3.44 23.78 12.97
CA ARG A 24 -2.70 23.19 11.85
C ARG A 24 -3.34 23.63 10.54
N LEU A 25 -2.51 23.78 9.51
CA LEU A 25 -2.96 24.33 8.22
C LEU A 25 -4.13 23.56 7.58
N LEU A 26 -4.21 22.23 7.75
CA LEU A 26 -5.31 21.44 7.20
C LEU A 26 -6.43 21.14 8.23
N GLU A 27 -6.28 21.54 9.49
CA GLU A 27 -7.17 21.15 10.59
C GLU A 27 -8.66 21.41 10.30
N PRO A 28 -9.09 22.56 9.77
CA PRO A 28 -10.50 22.77 9.43
C PRO A 28 -11.06 21.79 8.39
N GLN A 29 -10.22 21.35 7.46
CA GLN A 29 -10.61 20.43 6.39
C GLN A 29 -10.57 18.99 6.88
N GLU A 30 -9.59 18.66 7.71
CA GLU A 30 -9.52 17.40 8.46
C GLU A 30 -10.77 17.22 9.31
N GLU A 31 -11.21 18.25 10.04
CA GLU A 31 -12.43 18.20 10.85
C GLU A 31 -13.68 17.99 10.00
N LYS A 32 -13.79 18.69 8.87
CA LYS A 32 -14.93 18.54 7.95
C LYS A 32 -15.00 17.14 7.34
N LEU A 33 -13.85 16.55 7.01
CA LEU A 33 -13.76 15.19 6.48
C LEU A 33 -13.79 14.13 7.60
N GLY A 34 -13.54 14.50 8.86
CA GLY A 34 -13.46 13.58 10.00
C GLY A 34 -12.16 12.79 10.07
N THR A 35 -11.07 13.38 9.61
CA THR A 35 -9.70 12.85 9.63
C THR A 35 -8.78 13.62 10.59
N ASP A 36 -9.35 14.48 11.44
CA ASP A 36 -8.67 15.35 12.43
C ASP A 36 -8.07 14.62 13.64
N GLY A 37 -8.39 13.33 13.81
CA GLY A 37 -7.88 12.51 14.90
C GLY A 37 -6.36 12.38 14.93
N SER A 38 -5.80 12.21 16.13
CA SER A 38 -4.35 12.11 16.37
C SER A 38 -3.64 11.00 15.59
N THR A 39 -4.38 9.97 15.17
CA THR A 39 -3.87 8.86 14.36
C THR A 39 -4.14 9.05 12.87
N THR A 40 -5.31 9.58 12.51
CA THR A 40 -5.70 9.80 11.11
C THR A 40 -4.85 10.89 10.45
N MET A 41 -4.48 11.94 11.19
CA MET A 41 -3.58 12.98 10.71
C MET A 41 -2.20 12.45 10.25
N LEU A 42 -1.74 11.31 10.79
CA LEU A 42 -0.46 10.70 10.39
C LEU A 42 -0.44 10.21 8.93
N PHE A 43 -1.58 10.27 8.25
CA PHE A 43 -1.74 9.95 6.83
C PHE A 43 -1.79 11.20 5.93
N HIS A 44 -1.54 12.40 6.49
CA HIS A 44 -1.46 13.66 5.75
C HIS A 44 -0.02 14.18 5.65
N SER A 45 0.99 13.45 6.14
CA SER A 45 2.38 13.93 6.22
C SER A 45 2.95 14.40 4.87
N ALA A 46 2.63 13.71 3.77
CA ALA A 46 3.05 14.10 2.41
C ALA A 46 2.33 15.37 1.92
N LEU A 47 1.15 15.67 2.47
CA LEU A 47 0.49 16.95 2.25
C LEU A 47 1.18 18.03 3.07
N TYR A 48 1.40 17.86 4.37
CA TYR A 48 2.04 18.89 5.21
C TYR A 48 3.50 19.19 4.82
N TYR A 49 4.26 18.18 4.44
CA TYR A 49 5.71 18.26 4.25
C TYR A 49 6.15 17.66 2.90
N PRO A 50 5.66 18.15 1.75
CA PRO A 50 5.90 17.53 0.43
C PRO A 50 7.36 17.56 -0.01
N SER A 51 8.18 18.42 0.59
CA SER A 51 9.61 18.50 0.32
C SER A 51 10.42 17.46 1.10
N GLU A 52 9.90 16.96 2.22
CA GLU A 52 10.57 16.00 3.10
C GLU A 52 10.00 14.59 2.91
N ILE A 53 8.69 14.50 2.79
CA ILE A 53 7.92 13.25 2.73
C ILE A 53 7.49 12.99 1.29
N THR A 54 8.42 12.49 0.48
CA THR A 54 8.19 12.22 -0.94
C THR A 54 8.99 11.05 -1.49
N LEU A 55 8.62 10.58 -2.68
CA LEU A 55 9.39 9.62 -3.45
C LEU A 55 10.65 10.28 -4.02
N THR A 56 11.77 9.57 -3.92
CA THR A 56 13.09 9.98 -4.44
C THR A 56 13.29 9.61 -5.92
N PHE A 57 12.22 9.22 -6.59
CA PHE A 57 12.16 8.84 -7.99
C PHE A 57 10.77 9.22 -8.56
N PRO A 58 10.61 9.29 -9.89
CA PRO A 58 9.32 9.62 -10.49
C PRO A 58 8.22 8.58 -10.19
N GLY A 59 7.01 9.04 -9.89
CA GLY A 59 5.88 8.15 -9.57
C GLY A 59 4.73 8.90 -8.91
N PHE A 60 3.83 8.14 -8.28
CA PHE A 60 2.65 8.68 -7.60
C PHE A 60 2.57 8.20 -6.16
N ILE A 61 2.08 9.08 -5.27
CA ILE A 61 1.59 8.72 -3.94
C ILE A 61 0.06 8.83 -3.98
N LEU A 62 -0.62 7.71 -3.79
CA LEU A 62 -2.07 7.63 -3.66
C LEU A 62 -2.45 7.52 -2.18
N GLY A 63 -3.04 8.58 -1.63
CA GLY A 63 -3.59 8.62 -0.28
C GLY A 63 -5.02 8.08 -0.25
N ILE A 64 -5.23 7.00 0.51
CA ILE A 64 -6.56 6.50 0.86
C ILE A 64 -6.76 6.74 2.35
N GLU A 65 -7.94 7.21 2.73
CA GLU A 65 -8.29 7.51 4.11
C GLU A 65 -9.69 7.04 4.46
N LYS A 66 -10.01 6.93 5.76
CA LYS A 66 -11.29 6.41 6.25
C LYS A 66 -12.02 7.46 7.08
N SER A 67 -13.23 7.82 6.64
CA SER A 67 -14.02 8.91 7.23
C SER A 67 -15.44 8.48 7.55
N PRO A 68 -16.12 9.09 8.55
CA PRO A 68 -17.52 8.83 8.83
C PRO A 68 -18.39 9.02 7.58
N ILE A 69 -19.23 8.04 7.24
CA ILE A 69 -20.08 8.05 6.03
C ILE A 69 -20.85 9.38 5.92
N ARG A 70 -21.51 9.79 7.01
CA ARG A 70 -22.28 11.04 7.10
C ARG A 70 -21.51 12.33 6.78
N LYS A 71 -20.17 12.30 6.80
CA LYS A 71 -19.33 13.46 6.49
C LYS A 71 -18.91 13.50 5.01
N ILE A 72 -18.86 12.35 4.34
CA ILE A 72 -18.20 12.22 3.02
C ILE A 72 -19.05 11.63 1.90
N THR A 73 -20.30 11.31 2.17
CA THR A 73 -21.25 10.72 1.21
C THR A 73 -22.65 11.32 1.37
N ARG A 74 -23.43 11.27 0.29
CA ARG A 74 -24.88 11.47 0.25
C ARG A 74 -25.62 10.13 0.06
N ASP A 75 -26.93 10.15 0.27
CA ASP A 75 -27.78 8.99 0.06
C ASP A 75 -27.68 8.49 -1.40
N GLY A 76 -27.35 7.21 -1.56
CA GLY A 76 -27.21 6.56 -2.87
C GLY A 76 -25.82 6.63 -3.51
N ASP A 77 -24.85 7.32 -2.89
CA ASP A 77 -23.48 7.40 -3.41
C ASP A 77 -22.77 6.04 -3.40
N ILE A 78 -22.99 5.24 -2.34
CA ILE A 78 -22.30 3.97 -2.13
C ILE A 78 -23.01 2.83 -2.83
N LYS A 79 -22.43 2.40 -3.95
CA LYS A 79 -22.90 1.27 -4.75
C LYS A 79 -21.92 0.10 -4.64
N ILE A 80 -22.48 -1.09 -4.37
CA ILE A 80 -21.74 -2.34 -4.26
C ILE A 80 -22.15 -3.24 -5.43
N LYS A 81 -21.18 -3.90 -6.07
CA LYS A 81 -21.40 -4.97 -7.06
C LYS A 81 -21.11 -6.33 -6.44
N ALA A 82 -21.83 -7.35 -6.90
CA ALA A 82 -21.56 -8.73 -6.49
C ALA A 82 -20.23 -9.21 -7.07
N ILE A 83 -19.49 -10.00 -6.31
CA ILE A 83 -18.26 -10.67 -6.76
C ILE A 83 -18.41 -12.16 -6.43
N PRO A 84 -19.00 -12.98 -7.33
CA PRO A 84 -19.21 -14.40 -7.08
C PRO A 84 -17.94 -15.14 -6.64
N GLU A 85 -16.78 -14.74 -7.17
CA GLU A 85 -15.46 -15.33 -6.88
C GLU A 85 -14.97 -15.10 -5.44
N SER A 86 -15.54 -14.14 -4.72
CA SER A 86 -15.21 -13.86 -3.32
C SER A 86 -15.79 -14.91 -2.35
N GLY A 87 -16.83 -15.62 -2.79
CA GLY A 87 -17.64 -16.50 -1.93
C GLY A 87 -18.48 -15.76 -0.90
N LEU A 88 -18.70 -14.46 -1.08
CA LEU A 88 -19.57 -13.60 -0.27
C LEU A 88 -20.79 -13.15 -1.07
N SER A 89 -21.93 -12.97 -0.40
CA SER A 89 -23.10 -12.30 -0.99
C SER A 89 -22.83 -10.80 -1.23
N LYS A 90 -23.70 -10.13 -2.00
CA LYS A 90 -23.62 -8.68 -2.22
C LYS A 90 -23.76 -7.90 -0.91
N GLU A 91 -24.59 -8.38 0.00
CA GLU A 91 -24.80 -7.83 1.34
C GLU A 91 -23.59 -8.08 2.23
N GLU A 92 -23.03 -9.28 2.24
CA GLU A 92 -21.78 -9.56 2.97
C GLU A 92 -20.63 -8.67 2.45
N LEU A 93 -20.50 -8.48 1.13
CA LEU A 93 -19.53 -7.55 0.54
C LEU A 93 -19.79 -6.09 0.95
N ARG A 94 -21.06 -5.70 1.10
CA ARG A 94 -21.42 -4.37 1.60
C ARG A 94 -20.98 -4.22 3.05
N ASP A 95 -21.21 -5.22 3.89
CA ASP A 95 -20.83 -5.19 5.31
C ASP A 95 -19.30 -5.14 5.49
N GLU A 96 -18.53 -5.77 4.58
CA GLU A 96 -17.05 -5.70 4.57
C GLU A 96 -16.52 -4.31 4.14
N VAL A 97 -17.32 -3.53 3.39
CA VAL A 97 -16.91 -2.25 2.79
C VAL A 97 -17.50 -1.03 3.49
N VAL A 98 -18.66 -1.17 4.10
CA VAL A 98 -19.51 -0.07 4.56
C VAL A 98 -19.81 -0.25 6.04
N ASP A 99 -19.08 0.47 6.90
CA ASP A 99 -19.35 0.53 8.35
C ASP A 99 -19.90 1.92 8.77
N ALA A 100 -19.63 2.39 10.00
CA ALA A 100 -19.86 3.78 10.38
C ALA A 100 -18.97 4.79 9.61
N LYS A 101 -17.88 4.30 9.00
CA LYS A 101 -16.90 4.99 8.18
C LYS A 101 -16.70 4.23 6.86
N ILE A 102 -16.16 4.92 5.87
CA ILE A 102 -15.84 4.35 4.56
C ILE A 102 -14.52 4.95 4.05
N LEU A 103 -13.79 4.16 3.27
CA LEU A 103 -12.59 4.62 2.59
C LEU A 103 -12.91 5.58 1.43
N PHE A 104 -12.06 6.58 1.23
CA PHE A 104 -12.07 7.50 0.09
C PHE A 104 -10.62 7.83 -0.33
N VAL A 105 -10.42 8.25 -1.58
CA VAL A 105 -9.14 8.81 -2.05
C VAL A 105 -9.05 10.25 -1.54
N SER A 106 -8.03 10.54 -0.75
CA SER A 106 -7.83 11.87 -0.16
C SER A 106 -6.88 12.74 -0.97
N HIS A 107 -5.82 12.16 -1.55
CA HIS A 107 -4.90 12.88 -2.42
C HIS A 107 -4.20 11.96 -3.43
N ILE A 108 -3.77 12.57 -4.53
CA ILE A 108 -2.87 11.97 -5.51
C ILE A 108 -1.75 12.98 -5.74
N ILE A 109 -0.54 12.65 -5.31
CA ILE A 109 0.65 13.49 -5.50
C ILE A 109 1.49 12.86 -6.60
N GLU A 110 1.75 13.62 -7.66
CA GLU A 110 2.77 13.26 -8.63
C GLU A 110 4.14 13.71 -8.11
N THR A 111 5.08 12.78 -8.18
CA THR A 111 6.46 12.96 -7.75
C THR A 111 7.39 12.83 -8.93
N PHE A 112 8.42 13.68 -8.99
CA PHE A 112 9.36 13.71 -10.11
C PHE A 112 10.76 13.20 -9.72
N GLY A 113 10.96 12.82 -8.47
CA GLY A 113 12.25 12.36 -7.94
C GLY A 113 13.33 13.46 -7.89
N GLU A 114 12.94 14.73 -7.96
CA GLU A 114 13.89 15.84 -7.84
C GLU A 114 14.24 16.11 -6.38
N TYR A 115 15.36 16.81 -6.17
CA TYR A 115 15.87 17.16 -4.85
C TYR A 115 14.80 17.86 -4.01
N HIS A 116 14.60 17.42 -2.76
CA HIS A 116 13.57 17.94 -1.85
C HIS A 116 12.17 18.08 -2.46
N GLY A 117 11.81 17.15 -3.35
CA GLY A 117 10.49 17.15 -3.97
C GLY A 117 10.20 18.37 -4.83
N LEU A 118 11.23 19.04 -5.36
CA LEU A 118 11.05 20.12 -6.34
C LEU A 118 10.14 19.63 -7.48
N LYS A 119 9.14 20.45 -7.81
CA LYS A 119 8.06 20.16 -8.79
C LYS A 119 7.02 19.12 -8.39
N ASN A 120 7.12 18.47 -7.23
CA ASN A 120 6.04 17.61 -6.76
C ASN A 120 4.75 18.43 -6.68
N CYS A 121 3.66 17.81 -7.11
CA CYS A 121 2.40 18.52 -7.20
C CYS A 121 1.22 17.58 -7.06
N ALA A 122 0.09 18.11 -6.58
CA ALA A 122 -1.15 17.38 -6.47
C ALA A 122 -1.83 17.28 -7.83
N ARG A 123 -2.23 16.07 -8.22
CA ARG A 123 -3.22 15.83 -9.28
C ARG A 123 -4.64 15.81 -8.72
N TYR A 124 -4.78 15.52 -7.42
CA TYR A 124 -6.03 15.58 -6.68
C TYR A 124 -5.74 15.83 -5.19
N ASN A 125 -6.55 16.65 -4.51
CA ASN A 125 -6.42 16.93 -3.09
C ASN A 125 -7.79 17.31 -2.47
N ALA A 126 -8.38 16.41 -1.69
CA ALA A 126 -9.65 16.61 -1.01
C ALA A 126 -9.61 17.69 0.09
N TYR A 127 -8.41 18.05 0.57
CA TYR A 127 -8.18 19.06 1.60
C TYR A 127 -7.99 20.47 1.04
N TYR A 128 -7.87 20.65 -0.27
CA TYR A 128 -7.66 21.96 -0.86
C TYR A 128 -8.89 22.88 -0.70
N ARG A 129 -8.67 24.14 -0.30
CA ARG A 129 -9.70 25.19 -0.31
C ARG A 129 -9.12 26.51 -0.86
N LYS A 130 -9.83 27.12 -1.80
CA LYS A 130 -9.48 28.35 -2.54
C LYS A 130 -9.38 29.59 -1.65
N ASN A 131 -10.18 29.64 -0.58
CA ASN A 131 -10.24 30.79 0.33
C ASN A 131 -9.65 30.50 1.72
N GLN A 132 -8.73 29.53 1.85
CA GLN A 132 -7.95 29.40 3.08
C GLN A 132 -7.22 30.73 3.33
N LYS A 133 -7.41 31.32 4.53
CA LYS A 133 -6.57 32.44 4.97
C LYS A 133 -5.13 31.96 4.85
N LYS A 134 -4.30 32.67 4.07
CA LYS A 134 -2.88 32.35 3.85
C LYS A 134 -2.25 31.75 5.11
N PRO A 135 -1.44 30.69 4.99
CA PRO A 135 -0.56 30.37 3.85
C PRO A 135 -1.18 29.53 2.71
N ALA A 136 -0.44 29.44 1.59
CA ALA A 136 -0.77 28.67 0.39
C ALA A 136 -0.98 27.18 0.70
N PRO A 137 -1.69 26.41 -0.17
CA PRO A 137 -1.80 24.97 0.00
C PRO A 137 -0.40 24.35 0.09
N PRO A 138 -0.15 23.44 1.06
CA PRO A 138 1.17 22.84 1.26
C PRO A 138 1.76 22.21 0.00
N VAL A 139 0.92 21.58 -0.83
CA VAL A 139 1.27 21.00 -2.12
C VAL A 139 0.52 21.75 -3.22
N SER A 140 1.24 22.37 -4.14
CA SER A 140 0.65 23.00 -5.34
C SER A 140 0.07 21.96 -6.29
N PHE A 141 -0.94 22.29 -7.08
CA PHE A 141 -1.43 21.36 -8.12
C PHE A 141 -0.54 21.39 -9.36
N CYS A 142 -0.57 20.30 -10.13
CA CYS A 142 0.21 20.18 -11.36
C CYS A 142 -0.45 20.93 -12.52
N GLU A 143 0.33 21.71 -13.28
CA GLU A 143 -0.01 22.22 -14.63
C GLU A 143 -1.31 23.06 -14.72
N ILE A 144 -1.87 23.47 -13.58
CA ILE A 144 -3.07 24.30 -13.48
C ILE A 144 -2.66 25.58 -12.73
N PRO A 145 -2.83 26.78 -13.31
CA PRO A 145 -2.62 28.01 -12.56
C PRO A 145 -3.77 28.24 -11.57
N GLU A 146 -3.48 28.78 -10.39
CA GLU A 146 -4.53 29.40 -9.57
C GLU A 146 -5.22 30.48 -10.43
N PRO A 147 -6.57 30.49 -10.55
CA PRO A 147 -7.55 30.00 -9.59
C PRO A 147 -8.41 28.79 -10.04
N GLU A 148 -7.91 27.97 -10.98
CA GLU A 148 -8.67 26.89 -11.64
C GLU A 148 -8.81 25.60 -10.81
N TYR A 149 -8.23 25.56 -9.61
CA TYR A 149 -8.36 24.41 -8.71
C TYR A 149 -9.80 24.22 -8.24
N GLU A 150 -10.29 23.00 -8.39
CA GLU A 150 -11.62 22.62 -7.92
C GLU A 150 -11.57 22.18 -6.46
N GLU A 151 -12.40 22.80 -5.62
CA GLU A 151 -12.59 22.33 -4.25
C GLU A 151 -13.43 21.05 -4.27
N VAL A 152 -13.15 20.15 -3.32
CA VAL A 152 -13.97 18.98 -3.06
C VAL A 152 -14.92 19.30 -1.90
N PRO A 153 -16.25 19.41 -2.13
CA PRO A 153 -17.21 19.49 -1.03
C PRO A 153 -17.03 18.28 -0.10
N PRO A 154 -16.98 18.47 1.24
CA PRO A 154 -16.74 17.36 2.16
C PRO A 154 -17.67 16.16 1.93
N ASP A 155 -18.98 16.42 1.77
CA ASP A 155 -20.04 15.43 1.55
C ASP A 155 -20.00 14.75 0.17
N GLU A 156 -19.11 15.20 -0.72
CA GLU A 156 -18.85 14.60 -2.03
C GLU A 156 -17.47 13.95 -2.12
N ALA A 157 -16.69 13.89 -1.03
CA ALA A 157 -15.32 13.37 -1.08
C ALA A 157 -15.23 11.91 -1.52
N TYR A 158 -16.23 11.08 -1.16
CA TYR A 158 -16.33 9.71 -1.66
C TYR A 158 -16.54 9.66 -3.17
N ILE A 159 -17.55 10.39 -3.71
CA ILE A 159 -17.81 10.39 -5.15
C ILE A 159 -16.67 11.04 -5.94
N SER A 160 -16.03 12.07 -5.38
CA SER A 160 -14.86 12.74 -5.96
C SER A 160 -13.64 11.82 -6.08
N SER A 161 -13.60 10.74 -5.31
CA SER A 161 -12.56 9.71 -5.46
C SER A 161 -12.61 9.03 -6.82
N TRP A 162 -13.80 8.83 -7.41
CA TRP A 162 -13.91 8.32 -8.79
C TRP A 162 -13.30 9.27 -9.82
N LYS A 163 -13.48 10.58 -9.63
CA LYS A 163 -12.83 11.61 -10.46
C LYS A 163 -11.31 11.58 -10.28
N ALA A 164 -10.83 11.42 -9.04
CA ALA A 164 -9.40 11.28 -8.75
C ALA A 164 -8.78 10.08 -9.49
N MET A 165 -9.44 8.91 -9.43
CA MET A 165 -8.97 7.70 -10.13
C MET A 165 -9.01 7.87 -11.66
N LYS A 166 -10.01 8.59 -12.20
CA LYS A 166 -10.07 8.92 -13.64
C LYS A 166 -8.89 9.82 -14.06
N ILE A 167 -8.58 10.86 -13.28
CA ILE A 167 -7.41 11.73 -13.52
C ILE A 167 -6.12 10.89 -13.55
N LEU A 168 -5.95 9.99 -12.57
CA LEU A 168 -4.78 9.11 -12.51
C LEU A 168 -4.69 8.20 -13.73
N LYS A 169 -5.81 7.61 -14.16
CA LYS A 169 -5.90 6.79 -15.37
C LYS A 169 -5.40 7.53 -16.61
N GLU A 170 -5.93 8.72 -16.88
CA GLU A 170 -5.57 9.53 -18.06
C GLU A 170 -4.08 9.89 -18.06
N ILE A 171 -3.52 10.24 -16.91
CA ILE A 171 -2.09 10.56 -16.77
C ILE A 171 -1.22 9.33 -17.03
N ILE A 172 -1.60 8.17 -16.49
CA ILE A 172 -0.88 6.92 -16.70
C ILE A 172 -0.93 6.54 -18.17
N GLU A 173 -2.10 6.55 -18.81
CA GLU A 173 -2.27 6.24 -20.24
C GLU A 173 -1.39 7.17 -21.12
N GLY A 174 -1.23 8.44 -20.76
CA GLY A 174 -0.36 9.39 -21.48
C GLY A 174 1.15 9.18 -21.27
N LYS A 175 1.58 8.44 -20.25
CA LYS A 175 3.00 8.27 -19.88
C LYS A 175 3.51 6.83 -20.00
N ILE A 176 2.60 5.87 -20.08
CA ILE A 176 2.92 4.44 -19.90
C ILE A 176 3.88 3.89 -20.96
N GLU A 177 3.87 4.43 -22.18
CA GLU A 177 4.75 3.93 -23.25
C GLU A 177 6.24 4.17 -23.02
N LYS A 178 6.59 5.11 -22.12
CA LYS A 178 7.98 5.36 -21.70
C LYS A 178 8.46 4.44 -20.57
N HIS A 179 7.58 3.60 -20.04
CA HIS A 179 7.84 2.75 -18.88
C HIS A 179 7.83 1.27 -19.29
N THR A 180 8.57 0.46 -18.53
CA THR A 180 8.63 -0.99 -18.77
C THR A 180 7.60 -1.77 -17.96
N HIS A 181 7.17 -1.23 -16.82
CA HIS A 181 6.21 -1.86 -15.88
C HIS A 181 5.34 -0.78 -15.22
N VAL A 182 4.21 -1.17 -14.65
CA VAL A 182 3.56 -0.42 -13.56
C VAL A 182 3.78 -1.17 -12.26
N VAL A 183 4.32 -0.49 -11.25
CA VAL A 183 4.59 -1.08 -9.94
C VAL A 183 3.73 -0.40 -8.89
N VAL A 184 2.81 -1.14 -8.30
CA VAL A 184 1.92 -0.69 -7.21
C VAL A 184 2.42 -1.28 -5.91
N VAL A 185 2.68 -0.46 -4.90
CA VAL A 185 3.23 -0.91 -3.61
C VAL A 185 2.39 -0.45 -2.43
N THR A 186 2.07 -1.37 -1.52
CA THR A 186 1.26 -1.11 -0.32
C THR A 186 1.92 -1.72 0.92
N MET A 187 2.09 -0.92 1.98
CA MET A 187 2.66 -1.38 3.27
C MET A 187 1.57 -1.83 4.25
N GLY A 188 1.97 -2.52 5.32
CA GLY A 188 1.06 -3.13 6.29
C GLY A 188 0.77 -2.33 7.54
N TRP A 189 0.45 -3.07 8.59
CA TRP A 189 -0.06 -2.57 9.86
C TRP A 189 0.92 -1.59 10.53
N ASN A 190 0.38 -0.56 11.19
CA ASN A 190 1.15 0.46 11.92
C ASN A 190 2.23 1.14 11.09
N THR A 191 1.98 1.32 9.79
CA THR A 191 2.87 2.03 8.87
C THR A 191 2.20 3.34 8.46
N VAL A 192 2.53 4.42 9.17
CA VAL A 192 2.06 5.77 8.84
C VAL A 192 2.59 6.23 7.48
N GLN A 193 2.02 7.28 6.89
CA GLN A 193 2.37 7.68 5.52
C GLN A 193 3.85 8.03 5.35
N GLU A 194 4.46 8.71 6.32
CA GLU A 194 5.90 8.99 6.35
C GLU A 194 6.73 7.70 6.25
N GLU A 195 6.41 6.72 7.10
CA GLU A 195 7.11 5.44 7.11
C GLU A 195 6.87 4.64 5.83
N ALA A 196 5.64 4.64 5.31
CA ALA A 196 5.30 3.99 4.05
C ALA A 196 6.15 4.52 2.90
N ILE A 197 6.28 5.85 2.79
CA ILE A 197 7.06 6.51 1.74
C ILE A 197 8.56 6.21 1.89
N ARG A 198 9.10 6.20 3.12
CA ARG A 198 10.47 5.75 3.38
C ARG A 198 10.70 4.30 2.94
N ASN A 199 9.74 3.43 3.20
CA ASN A 199 9.80 2.01 2.84
C ASN A 199 9.71 1.83 1.32
N PHE A 200 8.84 2.57 0.63
CA PHE A 200 8.78 2.63 -0.84
C PHE A 200 10.13 3.06 -1.44
N ASN A 201 10.73 4.11 -0.89
CA ASN A 201 12.06 4.59 -1.28
C ASN A 201 13.13 3.50 -1.14
N SER A 202 13.08 2.73 -0.06
CA SER A 202 14.05 1.68 0.21
C SER A 202 13.88 0.49 -0.76
N ILE A 203 12.64 0.02 -0.97
CA ILE A 203 12.33 -1.06 -1.92
C ILE A 203 12.81 -0.68 -3.32
N MET A 204 12.42 0.50 -3.82
CA MET A 204 12.72 0.89 -5.19
C MET A 204 14.21 1.19 -5.42
N LYS A 205 14.89 1.81 -4.44
CA LYS A 205 16.34 2.00 -4.49
C LYS A 205 17.07 0.67 -4.64
N ASN A 206 16.74 -0.32 -3.80
CA ASN A 206 17.42 -1.61 -3.83
C ASN A 206 17.07 -2.42 -5.07
N LEU A 207 15.82 -2.39 -5.53
CA LEU A 207 15.43 -3.03 -6.78
C LEU A 207 16.18 -2.42 -7.98
N ARG A 208 16.28 -1.09 -8.05
CA ARG A 208 17.04 -0.42 -9.12
C ARG A 208 18.54 -0.74 -9.05
N GLN A 209 19.08 -0.87 -7.83
CA GLN A 209 20.46 -1.32 -7.62
C GLN A 209 20.69 -2.76 -8.09
N ALA A 210 19.73 -3.66 -7.88
CA ALA A 210 19.78 -5.03 -8.38
C ALA A 210 19.78 -5.07 -9.91
N VAL A 211 18.94 -4.26 -10.56
CA VAL A 211 18.92 -4.12 -12.04
C VAL A 211 20.27 -3.62 -12.56
N LEU A 212 20.88 -2.62 -11.92
CA LEU A 212 22.20 -2.12 -12.31
C LEU A 212 23.30 -3.19 -12.21
N ASN A 213 23.13 -4.15 -11.29
CA ASN A 213 24.06 -5.25 -11.06
C ASN A 213 23.75 -6.48 -11.92
N ASP A 214 22.72 -6.43 -12.77
CA ASP A 214 22.31 -7.55 -13.63
C ASP A 214 23.44 -7.99 -14.57
N ASP A 215 23.56 -9.31 -14.73
CA ASP A 215 24.59 -9.97 -15.54
C ASP A 215 24.64 -9.48 -16.98
N ARG A 216 23.49 -9.12 -17.56
CA ARG A 216 23.37 -8.56 -18.92
C ARG A 216 24.10 -7.24 -19.05
N LEU A 217 24.32 -6.51 -17.95
CA LEU A 217 24.99 -5.20 -17.93
C LEU A 217 26.47 -5.28 -17.56
N LYS A 218 27.02 -6.46 -17.20
CA LYS A 218 28.42 -6.63 -16.77
C LYS A 218 29.45 -6.08 -17.77
N HIS A 219 29.16 -6.18 -19.07
CA HIS A 219 30.03 -5.70 -20.15
C HIS A 219 30.14 -4.16 -20.22
N LEU A 220 29.31 -3.42 -19.48
CA LEU A 220 29.28 -1.95 -19.41
C LEU A 220 29.98 -1.40 -18.16
N LYS A 221 30.60 -2.28 -17.36
CA LYS A 221 31.25 -1.90 -16.09
C LYS A 221 32.34 -0.85 -16.35
N GLY A 222 32.16 0.34 -15.80
CA GLY A 222 33.07 1.49 -15.97
C GLY A 222 32.42 2.69 -16.66
N ASP A 223 31.39 2.48 -17.48
CA ASP A 223 30.58 3.55 -18.08
C ASP A 223 29.22 3.64 -17.36
N LYS A 224 29.21 4.38 -16.25
CA LYS A 224 28.02 4.52 -15.40
C LYS A 224 26.82 5.09 -16.15
N LEU A 225 27.05 5.99 -17.11
CA LEU A 225 25.96 6.62 -17.87
C LEU A 225 25.33 5.61 -18.85
N LYS A 226 26.15 4.85 -19.56
CA LYS A 226 25.66 3.81 -20.46
C LYS A 226 24.98 2.68 -19.70
N GLN A 227 25.55 2.25 -18.58
CA GLN A 227 24.94 1.25 -17.69
C GLN A 227 23.56 1.69 -17.19
N ALA A 228 23.42 2.94 -16.74
CA ALA A 228 22.13 3.48 -16.30
C ALA A 228 21.08 3.50 -17.43
N LYS A 229 21.48 3.94 -18.63
CA LYS A 229 20.58 3.95 -19.81
C LYS A 229 20.11 2.55 -20.21
N GLU A 230 21.00 1.54 -20.18
CA GLU A 230 20.61 0.17 -20.48
C GLU A 230 19.78 -0.46 -19.34
N ALA A 231 20.07 -0.13 -18.09
CA ALA A 231 19.24 -0.53 -16.95
C ALA A 231 17.80 0.00 -17.05
N ASP A 232 17.61 1.25 -17.47
CA ASP A 232 16.27 1.82 -17.67
C ASP A 232 15.49 1.10 -18.79
N LYS A 233 16.16 0.50 -19.78
CA LYS A 233 15.49 -0.35 -20.79
C LYS A 233 15.02 -1.69 -20.21
N LEU A 234 15.71 -2.20 -19.19
CA LEU A 234 15.32 -3.42 -18.49
C LEU A 234 14.20 -3.13 -17.48
N PHE A 235 14.34 -2.04 -16.72
CA PHE A 235 13.43 -1.70 -15.63
C PHE A 235 13.34 -0.19 -15.41
N ASN A 236 12.32 0.43 -16.01
CA ASN A 236 11.90 1.80 -15.76
C ASN A 236 10.40 1.80 -15.41
N PRO A 237 10.04 1.52 -14.14
CA PRO A 237 8.64 1.36 -13.74
C PRO A 237 7.95 2.71 -13.59
N LEU A 238 6.67 2.78 -13.96
CA LEU A 238 5.77 3.79 -13.43
C LEU A 238 5.34 3.33 -12.04
N PHE A 239 5.79 4.02 -11.00
CA PHE A 239 5.55 3.63 -9.62
C PHE A 239 4.32 4.30 -9.01
N ILE A 240 3.54 3.54 -8.23
CA ILE A 240 2.40 4.03 -7.45
C ILE A 240 2.51 3.48 -6.02
N GLY A 241 2.85 4.34 -5.07
CA GLY A 241 2.83 4.01 -3.64
C GLY A 241 1.46 4.30 -3.05
N VAL A 242 0.82 3.31 -2.44
CA VAL A 242 -0.51 3.44 -1.85
C VAL A 242 -0.40 3.48 -0.33
N THR A 243 -0.85 4.58 0.26
CA THR A 243 -0.94 4.74 1.72
C THR A 243 -2.39 4.68 2.16
N TRP A 244 -2.65 4.04 3.30
CA TRP A 244 -3.99 3.77 3.82
C TRP A 244 -3.95 3.82 5.36
N PRO A 245 -5.08 3.99 6.09
CA PRO A 245 -5.11 4.24 7.52
C PRO A 245 -4.76 3.00 8.36
N SER A 246 -3.52 2.55 8.25
CA SER A 246 -3.00 1.29 8.79
C SER A 246 -2.62 1.37 10.28
N GLN A 247 -2.61 2.55 10.89
CA GLN A 247 -2.20 2.77 12.28
C GLN A 247 -3.38 2.57 13.25
N TRP A 248 -3.11 2.02 14.43
CA TRP A 248 -4.04 2.03 15.56
C TRP A 248 -3.56 2.97 16.68
N ALA A 249 -4.50 3.67 17.33
CA ALA A 249 -4.26 4.84 18.18
C ALA A 249 -3.65 4.58 19.57
N ALA A 250 -3.32 3.33 19.92
CA ALA A 250 -2.85 3.00 21.25
C ALA A 250 -1.32 3.15 21.39
N LYS A 251 -0.81 4.39 21.40
CA LYS A 251 0.62 4.66 21.69
C LYS A 251 1.01 4.38 23.16
N TRP A 252 0.05 4.16 24.06
CA TRP A 252 0.26 4.05 25.52
C TRP A 252 -0.19 2.72 26.15
N VAL A 253 -0.59 1.71 25.36
CA VAL A 253 -1.23 0.49 25.90
C VAL A 253 -0.58 -0.79 25.39
N GLU A 254 -0.43 -1.73 26.33
CA GLU A 254 0.31 -3.01 26.35
C GLU A 254 0.14 -3.94 25.12
N PRO A 255 1.03 -4.95 24.94
CA PRO A 255 0.98 -5.96 23.87
C PRO A 255 -0.38 -6.63 23.66
N ILE A 256 -1.19 -6.77 24.72
CA ILE A 256 -2.53 -7.38 24.68
C ILE A 256 -3.53 -6.53 23.87
N VAL A 257 -3.44 -5.20 23.94
CA VAL A 257 -4.34 -4.30 23.19
C VAL A 257 -3.94 -4.22 21.71
N ARG A 258 -2.64 -4.32 21.40
CA ARG A 258 -2.18 -4.48 20.01
C ARG A 258 -2.77 -5.75 19.39
N ALA A 259 -2.75 -6.87 20.09
CA ALA A 259 -3.38 -8.12 19.65
C ALA A 259 -4.91 -7.97 19.46
N ALA A 260 -5.60 -7.22 20.33
CA ALA A 260 -7.04 -6.97 20.20
C ALA A 260 -7.43 -6.12 18.98
N SER A 261 -6.55 -5.25 18.48
CA SER A 261 -6.80 -4.42 17.29
C SER A 261 -6.52 -5.14 15.96
N PHE A 262 -5.91 -6.33 16.01
CA PHE A 262 -5.50 -7.08 14.83
C PHE A 262 -6.69 -7.46 13.92
N PRO A 263 -7.82 -8.01 14.41
CA PRO A 263 -8.97 -8.36 13.56
C PRO A 263 -9.56 -7.15 12.83
N TRP A 264 -9.64 -6.00 13.49
CA TRP A 264 -10.12 -4.75 12.89
C TRP A 264 -9.20 -4.27 11.76
N LYS A 265 -7.89 -4.37 11.94
CA LYS A 265 -6.92 -3.93 10.92
C LYS A 265 -6.77 -4.92 9.76
N ALA A 266 -6.94 -6.20 10.07
CA ALA A 266 -7.17 -7.24 9.09
C ALA A 266 -8.37 -6.90 8.20
N HIS A 267 -9.51 -6.52 8.80
CA HIS A 267 -10.69 -6.08 8.07
C HIS A 267 -10.44 -4.81 7.26
N ASP A 268 -9.83 -3.77 7.84
CA ASP A 268 -9.47 -2.54 7.10
C ASP A 268 -8.59 -2.84 5.87
N ALA A 269 -7.69 -3.82 5.95
CA ALA A 269 -6.88 -4.24 4.80
C ALA A 269 -7.71 -4.94 3.69
N ASP A 270 -8.72 -5.74 4.07
CA ASP A 270 -9.67 -6.30 3.10
C ASP A 270 -10.51 -5.18 2.48
N GLU A 271 -10.99 -4.21 3.27
CA GLU A 271 -11.72 -3.04 2.79
C GLU A 271 -10.90 -2.24 1.76
N VAL A 272 -9.61 -1.97 2.04
CA VAL A 272 -8.71 -1.29 1.08
C VAL A 272 -8.66 -2.06 -0.24
N GLY A 273 -8.54 -3.38 -0.18
CA GLY A 273 -8.50 -4.24 -1.36
C GLY A 273 -9.81 -4.28 -2.14
N LEU A 274 -10.95 -4.36 -1.44
CA LEU A 274 -12.29 -4.37 -2.03
C LEU A 274 -12.70 -2.98 -2.55
N THR A 275 -11.98 -1.91 -2.20
CA THR A 275 -12.31 -0.55 -2.60
C THR A 275 -11.27 0.02 -3.56
N TRP A 276 -10.60 1.11 -3.19
CA TRP A 276 -9.83 1.96 -4.08
C TRP A 276 -8.54 1.31 -4.59
N LEU A 277 -7.96 0.35 -3.85
CA LEU A 277 -6.84 -0.44 -4.37
C LEU A 277 -7.31 -1.41 -5.46
N GLY A 278 -8.50 -2.02 -5.30
CA GLY A 278 -9.14 -2.80 -6.36
C GLY A 278 -9.49 -1.95 -7.59
N VAL A 279 -10.04 -0.74 -7.39
CA VAL A 279 -10.33 0.22 -8.47
C VAL A 279 -9.04 0.63 -9.18
N LEU A 280 -7.94 0.83 -8.45
CA LEU A 280 -6.64 1.10 -9.05
C LEU A 280 -6.22 -0.05 -9.97
N LEU A 281 -6.18 -1.29 -9.47
CA LEU A 281 -5.64 -2.42 -10.23
C LEU A 281 -6.52 -2.82 -11.43
N HIS A 282 -7.85 -2.82 -11.29
CA HIS A 282 -8.74 -3.41 -12.29
C HIS A 282 -9.50 -2.42 -13.16
N GLU A 283 -9.61 -1.15 -12.77
CA GLU A 283 -10.36 -0.14 -13.55
C GLU A 283 -9.45 1.01 -14.03
N THR A 284 -8.56 1.49 -13.15
CA THR A 284 -7.61 2.58 -13.45
C THR A 284 -6.50 2.07 -14.36
N LEU A 285 -5.94 0.89 -14.07
CA LEU A 285 -4.87 0.27 -14.85
C LEU A 285 -5.37 -0.67 -15.96
N ALA A 286 -6.69 -0.77 -16.18
CA ALA A 286 -7.29 -1.77 -17.05
C ALA A 286 -6.76 -1.80 -18.50
N ASN A 287 -6.39 -0.64 -19.03
CA ASN A 287 -5.95 -0.48 -20.42
C ASN A 287 -4.42 -0.43 -20.56
N VAL A 288 -3.67 -0.58 -19.46
CA VAL A 288 -2.21 -0.46 -19.50
C VAL A 288 -1.60 -1.57 -20.37
N SER A 289 -0.69 -1.19 -21.25
CA SER A 289 -0.01 -2.09 -22.19
C SER A 289 1.17 -2.84 -21.57
N LYS A 290 1.67 -2.38 -20.42
CA LYS A 290 2.87 -2.89 -19.75
C LYS A 290 2.51 -3.83 -18.59
N PRO A 291 3.43 -4.72 -18.18
CA PRO A 291 3.20 -5.60 -17.05
C PRO A 291 2.85 -4.84 -15.76
N ILE A 292 1.84 -5.33 -15.04
CA ILE A 292 1.41 -4.79 -13.73
C ILE A 292 1.98 -5.66 -12.61
N VAL A 293 2.71 -5.02 -11.69
CA VAL A 293 3.32 -5.64 -10.52
C VAL A 293 2.71 -5.04 -9.26
N ALA A 294 1.96 -5.83 -8.50
CA ALA A 294 1.45 -5.46 -7.19
C ALA A 294 2.36 -6.05 -6.10
N ILE A 295 2.95 -5.22 -5.27
CA ILE A 295 3.80 -5.63 -4.15
C ILE A 295 3.12 -5.22 -2.85
N GLY A 296 2.86 -6.18 -1.97
CA GLY A 296 2.35 -5.91 -0.64
C GLY A 296 3.25 -6.49 0.43
N HIS A 297 3.37 -5.80 1.56
CA HIS A 297 4.05 -6.29 2.76
C HIS A 297 3.08 -6.42 3.92
N SER A 298 3.13 -7.50 4.70
CA SER A 298 2.30 -7.65 5.90
C SER A 298 0.79 -7.51 5.58
N PHE A 299 0.04 -6.63 6.25
CA PHE A 299 -1.35 -6.32 5.86
C PHE A 299 -1.47 -5.61 4.50
N GLY A 300 -0.42 -4.98 4.01
CA GLY A 300 -0.35 -4.51 2.62
C GLY A 300 -0.42 -5.68 1.64
N ALA A 301 0.21 -6.83 1.96
CA ALA A 301 0.09 -8.07 1.19
C ALA A 301 -1.33 -8.64 1.20
N ARG A 302 -2.04 -8.49 2.33
CA ARG A 302 -3.46 -8.83 2.42
C ARG A 302 -4.30 -7.93 1.51
N ALA A 303 -4.09 -6.62 1.59
CA ALA A 303 -4.80 -5.63 0.76
C ALA A 303 -4.55 -5.84 -0.73
N THR A 304 -3.30 -6.02 -1.16
CA THR A 304 -2.95 -6.29 -2.56
C THR A 304 -3.51 -7.62 -3.04
N SER A 305 -3.54 -8.66 -2.19
CA SER A 305 -4.15 -9.95 -2.55
C SER A 305 -5.66 -9.83 -2.75
N VAL A 306 -6.35 -9.14 -1.85
CA VAL A 306 -7.79 -8.89 -2.01
C VAL A 306 -8.06 -8.05 -3.25
N ALA A 307 -7.33 -6.96 -3.45
CA ALA A 307 -7.46 -6.12 -4.64
C ALA A 307 -7.24 -6.91 -5.93
N ALA A 308 -6.16 -7.69 -5.99
CA ALA A 308 -5.78 -8.42 -7.18
C ALA A 308 -6.74 -9.56 -7.52
N CYS A 309 -7.20 -10.30 -6.51
CA CYS A 309 -7.96 -11.52 -6.72
C CYS A 309 -9.46 -11.30 -6.84
N ILE A 310 -10.02 -10.37 -6.05
CA ILE A 310 -11.48 -10.23 -5.91
C ILE A 310 -11.98 -8.78 -5.91
N GLY A 311 -11.13 -7.77 -5.74
CA GLY A 311 -11.56 -6.37 -5.83
C GLY A 311 -11.83 -5.91 -7.27
N PRO A 312 -12.44 -4.72 -7.46
CA PRO A 312 -13.17 -3.95 -6.44
C PRO A 312 -14.62 -4.43 -6.28
N ALA A 313 -15.19 -4.25 -5.08
CA ALA A 313 -16.60 -4.43 -4.76
C ALA A 313 -17.42 -3.14 -4.92
N ILE A 314 -16.79 -1.96 -4.84
CA ILE A 314 -17.45 -0.68 -5.13
C ILE A 314 -17.55 -0.45 -6.65
N THR A 315 -18.55 0.31 -7.07
CA THR A 315 -18.75 0.69 -8.49
C THR A 315 -19.33 2.09 -8.63
N ASN A 316 -19.02 2.78 -9.73
CA ASN A 316 -19.70 4.02 -10.11
C ASN A 316 -20.85 3.81 -11.11
N THR A 317 -20.94 2.65 -11.76
CA THR A 317 -21.99 2.30 -12.72
C THR A 317 -23.18 1.60 -12.04
N VAL A 318 -24.38 1.85 -12.56
CA VAL A 318 -25.62 1.19 -12.11
C VAL A 318 -25.81 -0.17 -12.80
N SER A 319 -25.17 -0.37 -13.96
CA SER A 319 -25.28 -1.61 -14.72
C SER A 319 -24.24 -2.63 -14.28
N GLU A 320 -24.69 -3.78 -13.77
CA GLU A 320 -23.85 -4.93 -13.42
C GLU A 320 -23.15 -5.56 -14.65
N THR A 321 -23.47 -5.12 -15.87
CA THR A 321 -22.97 -5.70 -17.13
C THR A 321 -21.80 -4.94 -17.81
N GLU A 322 -21.32 -3.82 -17.26
CA GLU A 322 -20.42 -2.93 -18.04
C GLU A 322 -19.13 -2.41 -17.36
N SER A 323 -18.65 -2.97 -16.25
CA SER A 323 -17.23 -2.73 -15.91
C SER A 323 -16.38 -3.71 -16.72
N LYS A 324 -15.79 -3.26 -17.83
CA LYS A 324 -14.65 -3.96 -18.46
C LYS A 324 -13.51 -3.98 -17.44
N LEU A 325 -13.55 -4.95 -16.54
CA LEU A 325 -12.42 -5.27 -15.68
C LEU A 325 -11.24 -5.61 -16.58
N ASN A 326 -10.03 -5.43 -16.06
CA ASN A 326 -8.82 -5.76 -16.79
C ASN A 326 -8.79 -7.25 -17.20
N ASP A 327 -9.21 -7.56 -18.42
CA ASP A 327 -9.17 -8.93 -18.98
C ASP A 327 -7.73 -9.46 -19.10
N LYS A 328 -6.72 -8.57 -19.15
CA LYS A 328 -5.30 -8.96 -19.20
C LYS A 328 -4.77 -9.43 -17.84
N GLY A 329 -5.52 -9.18 -16.76
CA GLY A 329 -5.15 -9.53 -15.39
C GLY A 329 -3.94 -8.77 -14.86
N ILE A 330 -3.42 -9.23 -13.72
CA ILE A 330 -2.22 -8.70 -13.07
C ILE A 330 -1.07 -9.67 -13.33
N ASP A 331 0.09 -9.18 -13.76
CA ASP A 331 1.20 -10.05 -14.14
C ASP A 331 1.89 -10.64 -12.90
N TYR A 332 2.14 -9.82 -11.88
CA TYR A 332 2.80 -10.24 -10.64
C TYR A 332 2.05 -9.72 -9.41
N LEU A 333 1.74 -10.62 -8.49
CA LEU A 333 1.37 -10.30 -7.10
C LEU A 333 2.49 -10.82 -6.19
N ILE A 334 3.27 -9.92 -5.59
CA ILE A 334 4.39 -10.24 -4.72
C ILE A 334 4.02 -9.88 -3.28
N ASN A 335 3.85 -10.90 -2.45
CA ASN A 335 3.44 -10.77 -1.06
C ASN A 335 4.63 -11.08 -0.15
N LEU A 336 5.25 -10.01 0.35
CA LEU A 336 6.38 -10.09 1.26
C LEU A 336 5.86 -10.26 2.70
N GLN A 337 6.21 -11.38 3.35
CA GLN A 337 5.83 -11.68 4.74
C GLN A 337 4.32 -11.45 4.98
N GLY A 338 3.48 -12.15 4.22
CA GLY A 338 2.06 -11.84 4.11
C GLY A 338 1.25 -12.09 5.39
N ALA A 339 0.59 -11.04 5.91
CA ALA A 339 -0.26 -11.12 7.10
C ALA A 339 -1.72 -11.50 6.76
N TYR A 340 -1.88 -12.60 6.03
CA TYR A 340 -3.17 -13.24 5.79
C TYR A 340 -3.00 -14.77 5.75
N ARG A 341 -4.10 -15.49 5.94
CA ARG A 341 -4.09 -16.96 5.94
C ARG A 341 -3.92 -17.49 4.51
N THR A 342 -3.02 -18.46 4.31
CA THR A 342 -2.85 -19.10 3.00
C THR A 342 -4.13 -19.77 2.52
N SER A 343 -5.03 -20.18 3.43
CA SER A 343 -6.31 -20.79 3.09
C SER A 343 -7.22 -19.90 2.23
N ARG A 344 -7.01 -18.58 2.22
CA ARG A 344 -7.71 -17.69 1.29
C ARG A 344 -7.36 -17.98 -0.18
N LEU A 345 -6.12 -18.41 -0.44
CA LEU A 345 -5.61 -18.69 -1.77
C LEU A 345 -5.74 -20.17 -2.16
N ILE A 346 -5.51 -21.09 -1.22
CA ILE A 346 -5.36 -22.54 -1.47
C ILE A 346 -6.14 -23.43 -0.49
N GLY A 347 -7.02 -22.85 0.34
CA GLY A 347 -7.76 -23.56 1.39
C GLY A 347 -9.09 -24.15 0.93
N LYS A 348 -9.63 -25.07 1.73
CA LYS A 348 -10.97 -25.66 1.51
C LYS A 348 -12.09 -24.68 1.91
N HIS A 349 -13.31 -24.98 1.45
CA HIS A 349 -14.50 -24.11 1.43
C HIS A 349 -14.98 -23.45 2.75
N ARG A 350 -14.35 -23.63 3.91
CA ARG A 350 -14.81 -23.05 5.19
C ARG A 350 -13.75 -22.23 5.96
N GLU A 351 -12.52 -22.13 5.46
CA GLU A 351 -11.42 -21.45 6.17
C GLU A 351 -11.01 -20.16 5.46
N GLY A 352 -11.13 -19.01 6.14
CA GLY A 352 -10.67 -17.71 5.64
C GLY A 352 -11.61 -17.05 4.61
N LYS A 353 -12.47 -16.13 5.06
CA LYS A 353 -13.19 -15.19 4.20
C LYS A 353 -12.43 -13.84 4.12
N PRO A 354 -12.47 -13.11 3.00
CA PRO A 354 -12.96 -13.56 1.69
C PRO A 354 -12.00 -14.58 1.04
N LYS A 355 -12.50 -15.38 0.10
CA LYS A 355 -11.69 -16.36 -0.65
C LYS A 355 -11.26 -15.85 -2.00
N TYR A 356 -10.21 -16.44 -2.55
CA TYR A 356 -9.76 -16.21 -3.91
C TYR A 356 -10.10 -17.43 -4.76
N ALA A 357 -11.28 -17.43 -5.40
CA ALA A 357 -11.69 -18.56 -6.25
C ALA A 357 -10.64 -18.89 -7.33
N ASN A 358 -10.59 -20.17 -7.72
CA ASN A 358 -9.66 -20.69 -8.73
C ASN A 358 -8.20 -20.30 -8.48
N ASN A 359 -7.79 -20.28 -7.20
CA ASN A 359 -6.43 -19.91 -6.78
C ASN A 359 -5.99 -18.55 -7.34
N CYS A 360 -6.93 -17.59 -7.43
CA CYS A 360 -6.69 -16.24 -7.97
C CYS A 360 -6.17 -16.25 -9.43
N ASN A 361 -6.90 -16.90 -10.33
CA ASN A 361 -6.54 -17.00 -11.75
C ASN A 361 -6.48 -15.66 -12.52
N LYS A 362 -6.92 -14.55 -11.91
CA LYS A 362 -6.75 -13.18 -12.45
C LYS A 362 -5.30 -12.68 -12.35
N VAL A 363 -4.44 -13.39 -11.63
CA VAL A 363 -3.02 -13.07 -11.47
C VAL A 363 -2.17 -14.13 -12.17
N LYS A 364 -1.28 -13.72 -13.08
CA LYS A 364 -0.43 -14.63 -13.85
C LYS A 364 0.66 -15.29 -13.01
N ARG A 365 1.21 -14.56 -12.03
CA ARG A 365 2.22 -15.07 -11.09
C ARG A 365 2.00 -14.51 -9.69
N ILE A 366 1.87 -15.38 -8.70
CA ILE A 366 1.72 -15.04 -7.30
C ILE A 366 2.98 -15.50 -6.57
N ILE A 367 3.66 -14.60 -5.89
CA ILE A 367 4.86 -14.90 -5.13
C ILE A 367 4.59 -14.63 -3.66
N LEU A 368 4.87 -15.61 -2.82
CA LEU A 368 4.75 -15.54 -1.36
C LEU A 368 6.14 -15.71 -0.75
N THR A 369 6.47 -14.95 0.30
CA THR A 369 7.68 -15.19 1.09
C THR A 369 7.33 -15.52 2.54
N SER A 370 8.02 -16.49 3.13
CA SER A 370 7.94 -16.86 4.55
C SER A 370 9.30 -16.77 5.25
N SER A 371 9.30 -16.57 6.56
CA SER A 371 10.50 -16.74 7.39
C SER A 371 10.17 -17.26 8.79
N GLU A 372 10.98 -18.19 9.31
CA GLU A 372 10.90 -18.65 10.70
C GLU A 372 11.29 -17.54 11.69
N MET A 373 12.03 -16.54 11.20
CA MET A 373 12.49 -15.40 11.99
C MET A 373 11.43 -14.28 12.05
N ASP A 374 10.32 -14.40 11.32
CA ASP A 374 9.18 -13.50 11.41
C ASP A 374 8.28 -13.85 12.59
N SER A 375 8.60 -13.26 13.75
CA SER A 375 7.81 -13.46 14.96
C SER A 375 6.56 -12.57 15.02
N ALA A 376 6.31 -11.69 14.03
CA ALA A 376 5.05 -10.95 13.98
C ALA A 376 3.88 -11.90 13.73
N MET A 377 4.14 -12.99 13.01
CA MET A 377 3.15 -13.99 12.63
C MET A 377 2.98 -15.12 13.67
N ASP A 378 3.93 -15.34 14.59
CA ASP A 378 3.91 -16.38 15.66
C ASP A 378 3.27 -15.90 16.99
N THR A 379 2.32 -14.96 16.96
CA THR A 379 1.68 -14.50 18.20
C THR A 379 0.70 -15.56 18.75
N LEU A 380 0.89 -15.93 20.04
CA LEU A 380 0.26 -17.04 20.77
C LEU A 380 -1.27 -17.22 20.61
N PHE A 381 -2.00 -16.16 20.26
CA PHE A 381 -3.45 -16.17 20.10
C PHE A 381 -3.92 -16.70 18.73
N TRP A 382 -3.02 -16.88 17.76
CA TRP A 382 -3.38 -17.10 16.35
C TRP A 382 -2.83 -18.40 15.74
N ARG A 383 -2.16 -19.24 16.54
CA ARG A 383 -1.53 -20.51 16.18
C ARG A 383 -2.41 -21.58 15.51
N ARG A 384 -3.74 -21.41 15.51
CA ARG A 384 -4.64 -22.41 14.89
C ARG A 384 -4.63 -22.37 13.36
N ASP A 385 -4.32 -21.22 12.76
CA ASP A 385 -4.30 -21.05 11.29
C ASP A 385 -3.06 -20.27 10.85
N LYS A 386 -2.22 -20.90 10.02
CA LYS A 386 -0.90 -20.39 9.66
C LYS A 386 -0.98 -19.29 8.59
N TYR A 387 -0.19 -18.22 8.79
CA TYR A 387 -0.15 -17.04 7.92
C TYR A 387 0.85 -17.21 6.78
N ALA A 388 0.64 -16.53 5.65
CA ALA A 388 1.50 -16.62 4.48
C ALA A 388 2.94 -16.08 4.67
N GLY A 389 3.21 -15.35 5.76
CA GLY A 389 4.56 -14.95 6.15
C GLY A 389 5.27 -15.96 7.06
N ASP A 390 4.55 -16.93 7.60
CA ASP A 390 5.07 -17.89 8.59
C ASP A 390 5.63 -19.14 7.91
N ASP A 391 6.87 -19.50 8.24
CA ASP A 391 7.55 -20.67 7.67
C ASP A 391 6.85 -21.99 7.99
N GLU A 392 6.15 -22.06 9.13
CA GLU A 392 5.34 -23.22 9.42
C GLU A 392 4.21 -23.46 8.39
N SER A 393 3.74 -22.40 7.72
CA SER A 393 2.78 -22.49 6.63
C SER A 393 3.45 -22.88 5.31
N TYR A 394 4.70 -22.45 5.08
CA TYR A 394 5.51 -22.93 3.97
C TYR A 394 5.72 -24.43 4.10
N GLU A 395 6.17 -24.93 5.25
CA GLU A 395 6.36 -26.36 5.52
C GLU A 395 5.07 -27.17 5.33
N LYS A 396 3.92 -26.62 5.74
CA LYS A 396 2.60 -27.24 5.52
C LYS A 396 2.32 -27.53 4.04
N HIS A 397 2.72 -26.64 3.13
CA HIS A 397 2.43 -26.76 1.70
C HIS A 397 3.61 -27.29 0.88
N CYS A 398 4.84 -27.14 1.35
CA CYS A 398 6.05 -27.47 0.60
C CYS A 398 6.80 -28.69 1.15
N GLY A 399 6.60 -29.07 2.43
CA GLY A 399 7.34 -30.17 3.06
C GLY A 399 7.07 -31.55 2.47
N ASN A 400 5.87 -31.78 1.93
CA ASN A 400 5.47 -33.05 1.30
C ASN A 400 5.29 -32.96 -0.23
N GLY A 401 5.71 -31.84 -0.83
CA GLY A 401 5.37 -31.49 -2.21
C GLY A 401 3.93 -31.01 -2.38
N SER A 402 3.71 -30.12 -3.35
CA SER A 402 2.39 -29.59 -3.70
C SER A 402 2.28 -29.45 -5.21
N ASP A 403 1.16 -29.91 -5.77
CA ASP A 403 0.84 -29.76 -7.19
C ASP A 403 0.31 -28.35 -7.50
N VAL A 404 -0.12 -27.62 -6.47
CA VAL A 404 -0.73 -26.29 -6.61
C VAL A 404 0.24 -25.15 -6.29
N ILE A 405 1.41 -25.44 -5.72
CA ILE A 405 2.42 -24.43 -5.37
C ILE A 405 3.80 -24.90 -5.85
N ARG A 406 4.48 -24.00 -6.56
CA ARG A 406 5.91 -24.09 -6.79
C ARG A 406 6.65 -23.64 -5.54
N CYS A 407 7.44 -24.53 -4.96
CA CYS A 407 8.22 -24.26 -3.77
C CYS A 407 9.62 -23.80 -4.19
N ALA A 408 10.16 -22.82 -3.47
CA ALA A 408 11.48 -22.28 -3.70
C ALA A 408 12.14 -21.93 -2.37
N LYS A 409 13.46 -21.83 -2.38
CA LYS A 409 14.25 -21.35 -1.25
C LYS A 409 15.12 -20.18 -1.69
N ALA A 410 15.04 -19.07 -0.98
CA ALA A 410 15.91 -17.93 -1.18
C ALA A 410 17.20 -18.06 -0.36
N GLU A 411 18.32 -17.75 -1.00
CA GLU A 411 19.62 -17.58 -0.35
C GLU A 411 19.75 -16.19 0.28
N TRP A 412 20.75 -16.03 1.15
CA TRP A 412 21.06 -14.78 1.83
C TRP A 412 21.31 -13.59 0.89
N ASN A 413 21.69 -13.83 -0.37
CA ASN A 413 22.01 -12.81 -1.37
C ASN A 413 20.80 -12.39 -2.24
N GLY A 414 19.63 -13.02 -2.05
CA GLY A 414 18.42 -12.78 -2.84
C GLY A 414 18.26 -13.64 -4.10
N ASN A 415 19.21 -14.52 -4.41
CA ASN A 415 18.98 -15.60 -5.36
C ASN A 415 17.99 -16.60 -4.75
N PHE A 416 17.25 -17.30 -5.60
CA PHE A 416 16.39 -18.37 -5.13
C PHE A 416 16.36 -19.50 -6.15
N GLU A 417 16.19 -20.71 -5.66
CA GLU A 417 16.09 -21.91 -6.49
C GLU A 417 14.79 -22.63 -6.18
N THR A 418 14.17 -23.20 -7.22
CA THR A 418 12.96 -24.00 -7.08
C THR A 418 13.30 -25.35 -6.45
N THR A 419 12.64 -25.68 -5.36
CA THR A 419 12.81 -26.97 -4.66
C THR A 419 11.90 -28.06 -5.23
N ASN A 420 10.89 -27.68 -6.02
CA ASN A 420 10.07 -28.60 -6.80
C ASN A 420 9.83 -28.06 -8.23
N ASN A 421 9.43 -28.96 -9.14
CA ASN A 421 9.13 -28.62 -10.54
C ASN A 421 7.63 -28.42 -10.78
N ALA A 422 6.87 -27.97 -9.77
CA ALA A 422 5.44 -27.78 -9.95
C ALA A 422 5.17 -26.71 -11.03
N ASN A 423 4.31 -27.04 -11.99
CA ASN A 423 3.84 -26.09 -13.00
C ASN A 423 2.69 -25.25 -12.44
N SER A 424 3.00 -24.44 -11.43
CA SER A 424 2.05 -23.55 -10.75
C SER A 424 2.38 -22.08 -11.02
N HIS A 425 1.34 -21.24 -11.11
CA HIS A 425 1.48 -19.78 -11.11
C HIS A 425 1.74 -19.22 -9.71
N ILE A 426 1.60 -20.03 -8.65
CA ILE A 426 1.92 -19.66 -7.27
C ILE A 426 3.31 -20.18 -6.93
N THR A 427 4.23 -19.28 -6.59
CA THR A 427 5.54 -19.62 -6.02
C THR A 427 5.58 -19.22 -4.56
N TYR A 428 5.91 -20.16 -3.68
CA TYR A 428 6.12 -19.91 -2.26
C TYR A 428 7.60 -20.09 -1.94
N ILE A 429 8.23 -19.03 -1.43
CA ILE A 429 9.67 -18.94 -1.19
C ILE A 429 9.96 -18.95 0.31
N ASN A 430 10.58 -20.02 0.80
CA ASN A 430 11.22 -20.00 2.11
C ASN A 430 12.37 -19.01 2.07
N SER A 431 12.33 -18.01 2.94
CA SER A 431 13.28 -16.90 2.96
C SER A 431 14.04 -16.84 4.28
N ASN A 432 14.22 -17.95 4.99
CA ASN A 432 14.90 -17.98 6.31
C ASN A 432 16.33 -17.40 6.23
N ASP A 433 17.06 -17.71 5.15
CA ASP A 433 18.44 -17.22 4.96
C ASP A 433 18.49 -15.74 4.55
N LEU A 434 17.40 -15.21 3.98
CA LEU A 434 17.30 -13.85 3.47
C LEU A 434 16.65 -12.88 4.47
N ILE A 435 15.61 -13.31 5.19
CA ILE A 435 14.79 -12.54 6.13
C ILE A 435 15.11 -13.04 7.53
N ASN A 436 16.13 -12.47 8.17
CA ASN A 436 16.62 -12.94 9.48
C ASN A 436 17.19 -11.85 10.38
N LYS A 437 17.09 -10.57 9.99
CA LYS A 437 17.54 -9.42 10.78
C LYS A 437 16.35 -8.63 11.28
N ASN A 438 16.44 -8.07 12.48
CA ASN A 438 15.44 -7.10 12.91
C ASN A 438 15.73 -5.74 12.24
N SER A 439 14.72 -5.13 11.64
CA SER A 439 14.84 -3.78 11.10
C SER A 439 14.92 -2.75 12.24
N TYR A 440 15.59 -1.63 11.98
CA TYR A 440 15.84 -0.61 12.99
C TYR A 440 14.53 -0.06 13.57
N LEU A 441 14.35 -0.23 14.90
CA LEU A 441 13.16 0.16 15.66
C LEU A 441 11.82 -0.44 15.15
N SER A 442 11.87 -1.54 14.40
CA SER A 442 10.66 -2.28 14.03
C SER A 442 10.26 -3.31 15.10
N GLY A 443 8.95 -3.56 15.21
CA GLY A 443 8.43 -4.73 15.92
C GLY A 443 8.38 -5.97 15.02
N GLY A 444 8.21 -7.15 15.60
CA GLY A 444 8.02 -8.39 14.82
C GLY A 444 9.29 -9.10 14.35
N ASN A 445 10.44 -8.78 14.95
CA ASN A 445 11.73 -9.37 14.59
C ASN A 445 12.04 -9.21 13.09
N ALA A 446 12.22 -10.29 12.31
CA ALA A 446 12.57 -10.19 10.90
C ALA A 446 11.42 -9.80 9.98
N HIS A 447 10.21 -9.55 10.50
CA HIS A 447 9.04 -9.20 9.70
C HIS A 447 9.27 -8.04 8.71
N SER A 448 10.04 -7.03 9.13
CA SER A 448 10.35 -5.85 8.33
C SER A 448 11.75 -5.92 7.69
N ASP A 449 12.38 -7.08 7.66
CA ASP A 449 13.66 -7.31 7.00
C ASP A 449 13.50 -7.42 5.48
N ILE A 450 12.84 -6.45 4.85
CA ILE A 450 12.51 -6.48 3.41
C ILE A 450 13.08 -5.28 2.65
N TYR A 451 13.86 -4.45 3.34
CA TYR A 451 14.35 -3.15 2.85
C TYR A 451 15.85 -3.16 2.55
N ARG A 452 16.48 -4.34 2.46
CA ARG A 452 17.92 -4.49 2.17
C ARG A 452 18.20 -4.71 0.68
N ALA A 453 19.47 -4.55 0.30
CA ALA A 453 19.91 -4.74 -1.07
C ALA A 453 19.60 -6.16 -1.60
N GLU A 454 19.73 -7.17 -0.73
CA GLU A 454 19.48 -8.57 -1.08
C GLU A 454 17.99 -8.82 -1.40
N HIS A 455 17.07 -8.06 -0.79
CA HIS A 455 15.66 -8.08 -1.18
C HIS A 455 15.42 -7.45 -2.55
N GLY A 456 16.18 -6.41 -2.90
CA GLY A 456 16.21 -5.88 -4.26
C GLY A 456 16.58 -6.96 -5.28
N ASN A 457 17.58 -7.79 -4.96
CA ASN A 457 17.99 -8.92 -5.82
C ASN A 457 16.87 -9.96 -5.94
N LEU A 458 16.22 -10.34 -4.82
CA LEU A 458 15.08 -11.27 -4.86
C LEU A 458 13.96 -10.76 -5.76
N LEU A 459 13.53 -9.51 -5.55
CA LEU A 459 12.49 -8.89 -6.37
C LEU A 459 12.89 -8.82 -7.84
N TRP A 460 14.15 -8.51 -8.13
CA TRP A 460 14.62 -8.48 -9.51
C TRP A 460 14.64 -9.86 -10.15
N ASN A 461 15.12 -10.88 -9.45
CA ASN A 461 15.13 -12.27 -9.90
C ASN A 461 13.71 -12.79 -10.18
N ILE A 462 12.74 -12.41 -9.35
CA ILE A 462 11.32 -12.71 -9.59
C ILE A 462 10.83 -12.07 -10.90
N LEU A 463 11.13 -10.79 -11.13
CA LEU A 463 10.63 -10.05 -12.29
C LEU A 463 11.36 -10.40 -13.59
N SER A 464 12.65 -10.74 -13.52
CA SER A 464 13.48 -11.08 -14.66
C SER A 464 13.26 -12.53 -15.14
N SER A 465 12.99 -13.46 -14.22
CA SER A 465 12.72 -14.87 -14.52
C SER A 465 11.40 -15.11 -15.28
N GLY A 466 10.51 -14.12 -15.38
CA GLY A 466 9.28 -14.25 -16.15
C GLY A 466 9.29 -13.69 -17.57
N ASN A 467 10.43 -13.14 -18.00
CA ASN A 467 10.64 -12.71 -19.38
C ASN A 467 11.31 -13.79 -20.25
N HIS A 468 11.31 -15.05 -19.79
CA HIS A 468 11.85 -16.22 -20.49
C HIS A 468 10.79 -17.30 -20.70
#